data_AF-A0A3A1N8W3-F1
#
_entry.id   AF-A0A3A1N8W3-F1
#
_cell.length_a   1.000
_cell.length_b   1.000
_cell.length_c   1.000
_cell.angle_alpha   90.00
_cell.angle_beta   90.00
_cell.angle_gamma   90.00
#
_symmetry.space_group_name_H-M   'P 1'
#
loop_
_entity.id
_entity.type
_entity.pdbx_description
1 polymer ?
#
loop_
_entity_poly.entity_id
_entity_poly.type
_entity_poly.pdbx_seq_one_letter_code
_entity_poly.pdbx_strand_id
1 'polypeptide(L)'
;MASKIEVKDLLEAGVHFGHLTRKWNPNMAPYIYMERNGIHVINLYKTVAKLEEANEALKKIASSGRKILFVATKKQAKDIVADKVSKVNMPYITERWPGGMLTNFVTIRKAVKKMAAIDRMKKDGTFNTLSKKERLQVDRLRAKLDKNLGSIADMTRLPGALFIVDTMREHIAVKEAQKLNIPIFAMVDTNSDPRDVDFAVPSNDDAGKSIEIIMESVTQAVAEGLEERKSEKTGGKDKEEAKAAKTEEAPKKEEKKVEAAPKAAEEKPAKKAEAAPKKEEKAAEEKPAKKEAKAKPDDLTKIEGIGPKAAEALAANGVGTFAELADADAEKVKEILTEASSTLAHLDPTSWPKQAKMAADGKWDELKEWQDNVKGGVE
;
A
#
# COMPACT_ATOMS: atom_id res chain seq x y z
N MET A 1 -25.92 -0.42 -28.37
CA MET A 1 -26.72 -0.67 -27.16
C MET A 1 -26.10 -1.86 -26.45
N ALA A 2 -25.91 -1.79 -25.14
CA ALA A 2 -25.42 -2.92 -24.35
C ALA A 2 -26.23 -4.19 -24.67
N SER A 3 -25.52 -5.30 -24.87
CA SER A 3 -26.10 -6.64 -24.87
C SER A 3 -26.66 -6.88 -23.47
N LYS A 4 -27.98 -6.68 -23.32
CA LYS A 4 -28.68 -6.85 -22.05
C LYS A 4 -28.56 -8.31 -21.64
N ILE A 5 -27.79 -8.58 -20.58
CA ILE A 5 -27.48 -9.96 -20.18
C ILE A 5 -28.78 -10.68 -19.79
N GLU A 6 -29.03 -11.81 -20.44
CA GLU A 6 -30.19 -12.61 -20.13
C GLU A 6 -29.91 -13.55 -18.95
N VAL A 7 -30.97 -13.91 -18.22
CA VAL A 7 -30.91 -14.90 -17.14
C VAL A 7 -30.35 -16.23 -17.65
N LYS A 8 -30.59 -16.55 -18.93
CA LYS A 8 -30.06 -17.75 -19.60
C LYS A 8 -28.53 -17.75 -19.67
N ASP A 9 -27.91 -16.64 -20.05
CA ASP A 9 -26.45 -16.55 -20.18
C ASP A 9 -25.77 -16.71 -18.81
N LEU A 10 -26.34 -16.09 -17.76
CA LEU A 10 -25.89 -16.25 -16.37
C LEU A 10 -26.06 -17.70 -15.85
N LEU A 11 -27.11 -18.40 -16.31
CA LEU A 11 -27.36 -19.79 -15.97
C LEU A 11 -26.27 -20.69 -16.61
N GLU A 12 -26.01 -20.53 -17.91
CA GLU A 12 -25.00 -21.28 -18.66
C GLU A 12 -23.56 -21.00 -18.18
N ALA A 13 -23.27 -19.76 -17.75
CA ALA A 13 -22.00 -19.39 -17.14
C ALA A 13 -21.80 -19.89 -15.69
N GLY A 14 -22.84 -20.45 -15.06
CA GLY A 14 -22.77 -21.00 -13.70
C GLY A 14 -22.81 -19.96 -12.57
N VAL A 15 -23.33 -18.76 -12.83
CA VAL A 15 -23.39 -17.62 -11.88
C VAL A 15 -24.29 -17.93 -10.68
N HIS A 16 -25.25 -18.83 -10.86
CA HIS A 16 -26.25 -19.23 -9.87
C HIS A 16 -25.74 -20.17 -8.77
N PHE A 17 -24.56 -20.77 -8.91
CA PHE A 17 -24.01 -21.66 -7.89
C PHE A 17 -23.38 -20.85 -6.76
N GLY A 18 -23.88 -20.99 -5.54
CA GLY A 18 -23.22 -20.47 -4.34
C GLY A 18 -22.37 -21.52 -3.63
N HIS A 19 -22.10 -21.26 -2.36
CA HIS A 19 -21.35 -22.12 -1.46
C HIS A 19 -22.21 -23.19 -0.77
N LEU A 20 -21.53 -24.10 -0.05
CA LEU A 20 -22.15 -25.08 0.85
C LEU A 20 -22.97 -24.41 1.96
N THR A 21 -24.09 -25.01 2.34
CA THR A 21 -25.04 -24.44 3.32
C THR A 21 -24.49 -24.27 4.74
N ARG A 22 -23.41 -24.98 5.09
CA ARG A 22 -22.65 -24.75 6.34
C ARG A 22 -21.71 -23.53 6.33
N LYS A 23 -21.52 -22.87 5.19
CA LYS A 23 -20.59 -21.74 4.99
C LYS A 23 -21.28 -20.41 4.68
N TRP A 24 -22.61 -20.40 4.61
CA TRP A 24 -23.37 -19.22 4.20
C TRP A 24 -23.42 -18.14 5.29
N ASN A 25 -23.63 -16.90 4.87
CA ASN A 25 -23.97 -15.78 5.73
C ASN A 25 -25.50 -15.60 5.73
N PRO A 26 -26.18 -15.60 6.89
CA PRO A 26 -27.63 -15.35 6.98
C PRO A 26 -28.09 -14.04 6.32
N ASN A 27 -27.23 -13.02 6.22
CA ASN A 27 -27.54 -11.76 5.54
C ASN A 27 -27.71 -11.93 4.01
N MET A 28 -27.25 -13.04 3.43
CA MET A 28 -27.51 -13.42 2.02
C MET A 28 -28.85 -14.11 1.79
N ALA A 29 -29.65 -14.40 2.84
CA ALA A 29 -30.98 -15.01 2.70
C ALA A 29 -31.89 -14.32 1.65
N PRO A 30 -31.92 -12.97 1.52
CA PRO A 30 -32.74 -12.33 0.49
C PRO A 30 -32.30 -12.64 -0.94
N TYR A 31 -31.05 -13.05 -1.17
CA TYR A 31 -30.48 -13.28 -2.50
C TYR A 31 -30.42 -14.76 -2.89
N ILE A 32 -30.62 -15.67 -1.94
CA ILE A 32 -30.71 -17.11 -2.18
C ILE A 32 -32.12 -17.46 -2.67
N TYR A 33 -32.20 -18.35 -3.66
CA TYR A 33 -33.45 -18.87 -4.22
C TYR A 33 -33.86 -20.18 -3.56
N MET A 34 -32.94 -21.14 -3.46
CA MET A 34 -33.18 -22.46 -2.88
C MET A 34 -31.85 -23.13 -2.46
N GLU A 35 -31.94 -24.28 -1.79
CA GLU A 35 -30.83 -25.22 -1.61
C GLU A 35 -31.01 -26.42 -2.55
N ARG A 36 -29.91 -26.93 -3.12
CA ARG A 36 -29.89 -28.18 -3.87
C ARG A 36 -28.61 -28.94 -3.55
N ASN A 37 -28.72 -30.20 -3.14
CA ASN A 37 -27.59 -31.09 -2.83
C ASN A 37 -26.57 -30.49 -1.83
N GLY A 38 -27.02 -29.72 -0.83
CA GLY A 38 -26.13 -29.07 0.14
C GLY A 38 -25.46 -27.77 -0.34
N ILE A 39 -25.83 -27.27 -1.52
CA ILE A 39 -25.31 -26.04 -2.13
C ILE A 39 -26.45 -25.02 -2.27
N HIS A 40 -26.19 -23.76 -1.92
CA HIS A 40 -27.16 -22.68 -2.16
C HIS A 40 -27.18 -22.27 -3.64
N VAL A 41 -28.39 -21.99 -4.15
CA VAL A 41 -28.62 -21.46 -5.48
C VAL A 41 -28.99 -19.98 -5.36
N ILE A 42 -28.23 -19.10 -6.01
CA ILE A 42 -28.44 -17.65 -6.03
C ILE A 42 -29.59 -17.31 -7.00
N ASN A 43 -30.42 -16.34 -6.63
CA ASN A 43 -31.54 -15.87 -7.45
C ASN A 43 -31.05 -14.96 -8.59
N LEU A 44 -30.92 -15.53 -9.80
CA LEU A 44 -30.44 -14.81 -10.98
C LEU A 44 -31.29 -13.58 -11.38
N TYR A 45 -32.60 -13.55 -11.08
CA TYR A 45 -33.40 -12.34 -11.34
C TYR A 45 -32.96 -11.17 -10.46
N LYS A 46 -32.52 -11.46 -9.22
CA LYS A 46 -31.93 -10.45 -8.33
C LYS A 46 -30.52 -10.09 -8.77
N THR A 47 -29.74 -11.04 -9.29
CA THR A 47 -28.44 -10.78 -9.94
C THR A 47 -28.58 -9.81 -11.10
N VAL A 48 -29.49 -10.03 -12.05
CA VAL A 48 -29.71 -9.12 -13.20
C VAL A 48 -30.11 -7.73 -12.72
N ALA A 49 -31.11 -7.61 -11.83
CA ALA A 49 -31.55 -6.31 -11.32
C ALA A 49 -30.43 -5.53 -10.61
N LYS A 50 -29.63 -6.20 -9.77
CA LYS A 50 -28.51 -5.58 -9.06
C LYS A 50 -27.31 -5.28 -9.97
N LEU A 51 -27.09 -6.07 -11.01
CA LEU A 51 -26.08 -5.81 -12.03
C LEU A 51 -26.45 -4.61 -12.91
N GLU A 52 -27.72 -4.44 -13.27
CA GLU A 52 -28.22 -3.25 -13.97
C GLU A 52 -28.01 -1.98 -13.12
N GLU A 53 -28.40 -2.01 -11.85
CA GLU A 53 -28.19 -0.91 -10.88
C GLU A 53 -26.71 -0.55 -10.70
N ALA A 54 -25.85 -1.57 -10.54
CA ALA A 54 -24.40 -1.40 -10.43
C ALA A 54 -23.80 -0.81 -11.72
N ASN A 55 -24.19 -1.33 -12.89
CA ASN A 55 -23.70 -0.86 -14.19
C ASN A 55 -24.08 0.59 -14.46
N GLU A 56 -25.31 1.01 -14.14
CA GLU A 56 -25.75 2.40 -14.33
C GLU A 56 -24.93 3.38 -13.46
N ALA A 57 -24.69 3.01 -12.19
CA ALA A 57 -23.87 3.82 -11.29
C ALA A 57 -22.38 3.85 -11.71
N LEU A 58 -21.80 2.71 -12.12
CA LEU A 58 -20.43 2.64 -12.63
C LEU A 58 -20.25 3.45 -13.93
N LYS A 59 -21.25 3.43 -14.82
CA LYS A 59 -21.29 4.23 -16.04
C LYS A 59 -21.25 5.74 -15.73
N LYS A 60 -22.07 6.21 -14.77
CA LYS A 60 -22.04 7.61 -14.28
C LYS A 60 -20.69 7.99 -13.63
N ILE A 61 -20.06 7.06 -12.91
CA ILE A 61 -18.74 7.29 -12.30
C ILE A 61 -17.67 7.39 -13.38
N ALA A 62 -17.71 6.53 -14.40
CA ALA A 62 -16.81 6.58 -15.56
C ALA A 62 -16.98 7.87 -16.38
N SER A 63 -18.22 8.32 -16.62
CA SER A 63 -18.49 9.54 -17.37
C SER A 63 -18.03 10.81 -16.65
N SER A 64 -18.16 10.85 -15.31
CA SER A 64 -17.53 11.91 -14.48
C SER A 64 -16.00 11.97 -14.59
N GLY A 65 -15.35 10.93 -15.12
CA GLY A 65 -13.90 10.86 -15.27
C GLY A 65 -13.13 10.52 -14.00
N ARG A 66 -13.81 9.99 -12.98
CA ARG A 66 -13.15 9.32 -11.86
C ARG A 66 -12.70 7.92 -12.34
N LYS A 67 -11.59 7.42 -11.80
CA LYS A 67 -11.08 6.08 -12.12
C LYS A 67 -11.74 5.05 -11.20
N ILE A 68 -12.18 3.92 -11.73
CA ILE A 68 -12.70 2.79 -10.96
C ILE A 68 -11.54 1.82 -10.75
N LEU A 69 -11.30 1.38 -9.51
CA LEU A 69 -10.22 0.44 -9.18
C LEU A 69 -10.80 -0.96 -8.99
N PHE A 70 -10.40 -1.88 -9.85
CA PHE A 70 -10.82 -3.29 -9.78
C PHE A 70 -9.89 -4.08 -8.84
N VAL A 71 -10.42 -5.01 -8.04
CA VAL A 71 -9.65 -5.75 -7.03
C VAL A 71 -10.04 -7.23 -7.04
N ALA A 72 -9.07 -8.12 -7.25
CA ALA A 72 -9.30 -9.56 -7.28
C ALA A 72 -8.00 -10.37 -7.10
N THR A 73 -7.64 -10.80 -5.88
CA THR A 73 -6.47 -11.67 -5.65
C THR A 73 -6.74 -13.17 -5.83
N LYS A 74 -7.99 -13.53 -6.14
CA LYS A 74 -8.47 -14.91 -6.32
C LYS A 74 -7.92 -15.50 -7.62
N LYS A 75 -7.36 -16.71 -7.57
CA LYS A 75 -6.60 -17.31 -8.70
C LYS A 75 -7.44 -17.37 -9.99
N GLN A 76 -8.72 -17.69 -9.87
CA GLN A 76 -9.67 -17.79 -10.98
C GLN A 76 -10.03 -16.43 -11.59
N ALA A 77 -9.84 -15.33 -10.86
CA ALA A 77 -10.19 -13.98 -11.28
C ALA A 77 -8.99 -13.17 -11.81
N LYS A 78 -7.74 -13.50 -11.39
CA LYS A 78 -6.54 -12.69 -11.68
C LYS A 78 -6.40 -12.32 -13.15
N ASP A 79 -6.39 -13.34 -14.01
CA ASP A 79 -6.09 -13.17 -15.44
C ASP A 79 -7.29 -12.54 -16.16
N ILE A 80 -8.52 -12.98 -15.82
CA ILE A 80 -9.78 -12.44 -16.36
C ILE A 80 -9.92 -10.94 -16.07
N VAL A 81 -9.67 -10.52 -14.83
CA VAL A 81 -9.75 -9.10 -14.43
C VAL A 81 -8.63 -8.30 -15.09
N ALA A 82 -7.39 -8.82 -15.15
CA ALA A 82 -6.31 -8.15 -15.87
C ALA A 82 -6.66 -7.92 -17.35
N ASP A 83 -7.14 -8.95 -18.06
CA ASP A 83 -7.41 -8.91 -19.49
C ASP A 83 -8.62 -8.04 -19.87
N LYS A 84 -9.75 -8.16 -19.14
CA LYS A 84 -10.95 -7.37 -19.43
C LYS A 84 -10.76 -5.90 -19.01
N VAL A 85 -10.14 -5.62 -17.86
CA VAL A 85 -10.00 -4.24 -17.34
C VAL A 85 -8.89 -3.45 -18.06
N SER A 86 -7.80 -4.10 -18.48
CA SER A 86 -6.74 -3.43 -19.26
C SER A 86 -7.25 -2.84 -20.57
N LYS A 87 -8.18 -3.54 -21.24
CA LYS A 87 -8.83 -3.07 -22.49
C LYS A 87 -9.58 -1.75 -22.31
N VAL A 88 -10.11 -1.49 -21.11
CA VAL A 88 -10.86 -0.27 -20.77
C VAL A 88 -9.96 0.80 -20.13
N ASN A 89 -8.66 0.53 -19.97
CA ASN A 89 -7.68 1.43 -19.37
C ASN A 89 -8.11 1.95 -17.99
N MET A 90 -8.62 1.05 -17.14
CA MET A 90 -8.89 1.29 -15.73
C MET A 90 -7.85 0.56 -14.85
N PRO A 91 -7.51 1.10 -13.67
CA PRO A 91 -6.57 0.45 -12.77
C PRO A 91 -7.17 -0.80 -12.11
N TYR A 92 -6.33 -1.82 -11.85
CA TYR A 92 -6.73 -3.09 -11.25
C TYR A 92 -5.65 -3.67 -10.33
N ILE A 93 -5.99 -4.34 -9.23
CA ILE A 93 -5.06 -5.08 -8.37
C ILE A 93 -5.41 -6.56 -8.38
N THR A 94 -4.53 -7.38 -8.96
CA THR A 94 -4.74 -8.83 -9.09
C THR A 94 -3.78 -9.68 -8.25
N GLU A 95 -2.67 -9.14 -7.75
CA GLU A 95 -1.68 -9.94 -7.01
C GLU A 95 -1.94 -10.04 -5.51
N ARG A 96 -1.69 -8.95 -4.79
CA ARG A 96 -1.88 -8.82 -3.34
C ARG A 96 -2.28 -7.40 -3.02
N TRP A 97 -3.37 -7.22 -2.29
CA TRP A 97 -3.71 -5.93 -1.69
C TRP A 97 -2.71 -5.58 -0.57
N PRO A 98 -1.93 -4.49 -0.69
CA PRO A 98 -1.11 -4.01 0.43
C PRO A 98 -2.02 -3.25 1.42
N GLY A 99 -1.98 -3.61 2.70
CA GLY A 99 -2.68 -2.81 3.73
C GLY A 99 -2.19 -1.37 3.73
N GLY A 100 -3.11 -0.41 3.75
CA GLY A 100 -2.81 1.00 3.55
C GLY A 100 -2.87 1.46 2.09
N MET A 101 -3.40 0.65 1.17
CA MET A 101 -3.47 0.94 -0.26
C MET A 101 -4.18 2.27 -0.55
N LEU A 102 -5.28 2.53 0.16
CA LEU A 102 -6.12 3.72 0.00
C LEU A 102 -5.90 4.67 1.18
N THR A 103 -5.92 4.14 2.40
CA THR A 103 -5.78 4.92 3.64
C THR A 103 -4.39 5.55 3.82
N ASN A 104 -3.35 4.95 3.24
CA ASN A 104 -1.98 5.51 3.21
C ASN A 104 -1.49 5.71 1.75
N PHE A 105 -2.39 6.20 0.88
CA PHE A 105 -2.12 6.37 -0.55
C PHE A 105 -0.88 7.24 -0.85
N VAL A 106 -0.50 8.17 0.04
CA VAL A 106 0.72 8.98 -0.09
C VAL A 106 1.98 8.09 -0.08
N THR A 107 2.03 7.08 0.79
CA THR A 107 3.16 6.14 0.88
C THR A 107 3.18 5.18 -0.30
N ILE A 108 2.02 4.68 -0.73
CA ILE A 108 1.89 3.88 -1.96
C ILE A 108 2.40 4.65 -3.17
N ARG A 109 2.04 5.94 -3.30
CA ARG A 109 2.53 6.79 -4.38
C ARG A 109 4.05 7.00 -4.35
N LYS A 110 4.71 6.94 -3.18
CA LYS A 110 6.18 6.91 -3.10
C LYS A 110 6.76 5.62 -3.70
N ALA A 111 6.12 4.46 -3.49
CA ALA A 111 6.54 3.20 -4.11
C ALA A 111 6.35 3.21 -5.64
N VAL A 112 5.22 3.74 -6.13
CA VAL A 112 4.98 3.96 -7.57
C VAL A 112 6.00 4.94 -8.17
N LYS A 113 6.32 6.06 -7.49
CA LYS A 113 7.39 6.98 -7.93
C LYS A 113 8.76 6.30 -7.98
N LYS A 114 9.07 5.37 -7.06
CA LYS A 114 10.31 4.58 -7.10
C LYS A 114 10.38 3.67 -8.32
N MET A 115 9.25 3.08 -8.73
CA MET A 115 9.14 2.30 -9.97
C MET A 115 9.49 3.15 -11.20
N ALA A 116 8.84 4.32 -11.35
CA ALA A 116 9.11 5.26 -12.44
C ALA A 116 10.54 5.83 -12.43
N ALA A 117 11.14 6.02 -11.25
CA ALA A 117 12.53 6.44 -11.12
C ALA A 117 13.51 5.37 -11.63
N ILE A 118 13.23 4.08 -11.41
CA ILE A 118 14.05 2.98 -11.95
C ILE A 118 13.92 2.94 -13.49
N ASP A 119 12.72 3.11 -14.04
CA ASP A 119 12.53 3.16 -15.50
C ASP A 119 13.25 4.35 -16.13
N ARG A 120 13.32 5.48 -15.42
CA ARG A 120 14.13 6.62 -15.82
C ARG A 120 15.63 6.30 -15.77
N MET A 121 16.16 5.71 -14.69
CA MET A 121 17.58 5.30 -14.61
C MET A 121 17.98 4.32 -15.73
N LYS A 122 17.06 3.46 -16.16
CA LYS A 122 17.27 2.55 -17.30
C LYS A 122 17.35 3.28 -18.63
N LYS A 123 16.52 4.31 -18.84
CA LYS A 123 16.54 5.17 -20.05
C LYS A 123 17.75 6.11 -20.07
N ASP A 124 18.07 6.71 -18.93
CA ASP A 124 19.16 7.70 -18.76
C ASP A 124 20.55 7.02 -18.69
N GLY A 125 20.66 5.70 -18.88
CA GLY A 125 21.92 4.94 -18.92
C GLY A 125 22.62 4.74 -17.57
N THR A 126 22.27 5.51 -16.53
CA THR A 126 22.81 5.40 -15.16
C THR A 126 22.62 4.02 -14.52
N PHE A 127 21.63 3.25 -14.98
CA PHE A 127 21.50 1.84 -14.57
C PHE A 127 22.75 0.99 -14.89
N ASN A 128 23.51 1.33 -15.93
CA ASN A 128 24.68 0.55 -16.35
C ASN A 128 25.93 0.83 -15.52
N THR A 129 26.00 1.95 -14.79
CA THR A 129 27.14 2.26 -13.90
C THR A 129 27.11 1.47 -12.59
N LEU A 130 25.96 0.87 -12.26
CA LEU A 130 25.79 0.02 -11.08
C LEU A 130 26.51 -1.33 -11.23
N SER A 131 26.95 -1.92 -10.12
CA SER A 131 27.52 -3.26 -10.11
C SER A 131 26.50 -4.31 -10.58
N LYS A 132 26.96 -5.48 -11.02
CA LYS A 132 26.07 -6.59 -11.44
C LYS A 132 25.09 -7.01 -10.33
N LYS A 133 25.53 -6.95 -9.06
CA LYS A 133 24.72 -7.29 -7.88
C LYS A 133 23.61 -6.26 -7.65
N GLU A 134 23.93 -4.97 -7.73
CA GLU A 134 22.96 -3.88 -7.56
C GLU A 134 21.95 -3.84 -8.71
N ARG A 135 22.39 -4.01 -9.97
CA ARG A 135 21.48 -4.15 -11.12
C ARG A 135 20.44 -5.24 -10.91
N LEU A 136 20.89 -6.44 -10.50
CA LEU A 136 20.00 -7.57 -10.22
C LEU A 136 19.01 -7.26 -9.07
N GLN A 137 19.44 -6.54 -8.03
CA GLN A 137 18.55 -6.11 -6.94
C GLN A 137 17.52 -5.08 -7.41
N VAL A 138 17.93 -4.10 -8.22
CA VAL A 138 17.05 -3.08 -8.79
C VAL A 138 16.06 -3.69 -9.79
N ASP A 139 16.48 -4.65 -10.61
CA ASP A 139 15.60 -5.39 -11.52
C ASP A 139 14.55 -6.22 -10.76
N ARG A 140 14.98 -6.98 -9.73
CA ARG A 140 14.06 -7.73 -8.87
C ARG A 140 13.07 -6.80 -8.17
N LEU A 141 13.51 -5.63 -7.71
CA LEU A 141 12.63 -4.63 -7.11
C LEU A 141 11.66 -4.05 -8.14
N ARG A 142 12.13 -3.73 -9.36
CA ARG A 142 11.30 -3.18 -10.44
C ARG A 142 10.22 -4.17 -10.88
N ALA A 143 10.57 -5.44 -11.06
CA ALA A 143 9.63 -6.51 -11.39
C ALA A 143 8.62 -6.75 -10.26
N LYS A 144 9.07 -6.73 -8.99
CA LYS A 144 8.17 -6.83 -7.83
C LYS A 144 7.21 -5.64 -7.73
N LEU A 145 7.66 -4.42 -8.04
CA LEU A 145 6.79 -3.24 -8.08
C LEU A 145 5.80 -3.32 -9.25
N ASP A 146 6.25 -3.76 -10.44
CA ASP A 146 5.39 -3.95 -11.63
C ASP A 146 4.22 -4.88 -11.33
N LYS A 147 4.54 -6.08 -10.82
CA LYS A 147 3.56 -7.14 -10.59
C LYS A 147 2.46 -6.74 -9.61
N ASN A 148 2.77 -5.87 -8.65
CA ASN A 148 1.84 -5.47 -7.60
C ASN A 148 1.18 -4.11 -7.84
N LEU A 149 1.85 -3.18 -8.52
CA LEU A 149 1.46 -1.77 -8.61
C LEU A 149 1.59 -1.16 -10.04
N GLY A 150 1.89 -1.95 -11.07
CA GLY A 150 2.07 -1.47 -12.45
C GLY A 150 0.82 -0.79 -13.01
N SER A 151 -0.34 -1.43 -12.83
CA SER A 151 -1.68 -0.95 -13.23
C SER A 151 -2.13 0.36 -12.56
N ILE A 152 -1.57 0.72 -11.41
CA ILE A 152 -1.88 1.95 -10.69
C ILE A 152 -0.86 3.06 -10.94
N ALA A 153 0.10 2.86 -11.85
CA ALA A 153 1.19 3.80 -12.11
C ALA A 153 0.68 5.22 -12.44
N ASP A 154 -0.39 5.29 -13.23
CA ASP A 154 -1.01 6.53 -13.69
C ASP A 154 -2.01 7.14 -12.68
N MET A 155 -2.22 6.51 -11.52
CA MET A 155 -3.15 7.01 -10.49
C MET A 155 -2.53 8.15 -9.67
N THR A 156 -2.91 9.38 -10.02
CA THR A 156 -2.51 10.59 -9.27
C THR A 156 -3.40 10.88 -8.05
N ARG A 157 -4.63 10.37 -8.04
CA ARG A 157 -5.68 10.59 -7.02
C ARG A 157 -6.33 9.26 -6.60
N LEU A 158 -7.02 9.26 -5.45
CA LEU A 158 -7.82 8.13 -5.01
C LEU A 158 -8.87 7.74 -6.07
N PRO A 159 -9.26 6.45 -6.16
CA PRO A 159 -10.29 6.01 -7.07
C PRO A 159 -11.65 6.62 -6.72
N GLY A 160 -12.55 6.66 -7.71
CA GLY A 160 -13.93 7.11 -7.53
C GLY A 160 -14.85 6.06 -6.94
N ALA A 161 -14.52 4.79 -7.16
CA ALA A 161 -15.20 3.61 -6.67
C ALA A 161 -14.24 2.41 -6.70
N LEU A 162 -14.55 1.36 -5.93
CA LEU A 162 -13.95 0.05 -6.07
C LEU A 162 -14.91 -0.92 -6.75
N PHE A 163 -14.39 -1.85 -7.55
CA PHE A 163 -15.09 -3.08 -7.93
C PHE A 163 -14.32 -4.28 -7.40
N ILE A 164 -14.93 -5.09 -6.52
CA ILE A 164 -14.26 -6.17 -5.78
C ILE A 164 -14.84 -7.52 -6.20
N VAL A 165 -13.95 -8.49 -6.48
CA VAL A 165 -14.31 -9.92 -6.62
C VAL A 165 -13.91 -10.64 -5.33
N ASP A 166 -14.87 -11.28 -4.67
CA ASP A 166 -14.74 -11.96 -3.36
C ASP A 166 -14.43 -10.99 -2.19
N THR A 167 -15.49 -10.52 -1.53
CA THR A 167 -15.37 -9.58 -0.40
C THR A 167 -14.78 -10.20 0.86
N MET A 168 -14.90 -11.53 1.06
CA MET A 168 -14.28 -12.19 2.20
C MET A 168 -12.76 -12.18 2.07
N ARG A 169 -12.27 -12.48 0.86
CA ARG A 169 -10.85 -12.47 0.53
C ARG A 169 -10.28 -11.06 0.59
N GLU A 170 -10.98 -10.08 0.02
CA GLU A 170 -10.53 -8.68 -0.05
C GLU A 170 -11.07 -7.78 1.08
N HIS A 171 -11.39 -8.35 2.25
CA HIS A 171 -11.94 -7.62 3.41
C HIS A 171 -11.09 -6.41 3.85
N ILE A 172 -9.78 -6.37 3.55
CA ILE A 172 -8.92 -5.21 3.81
C ILE A 172 -9.29 -4.05 2.87
N ALA A 173 -9.51 -4.34 1.59
CA ALA A 173 -9.92 -3.34 0.59
C ALA A 173 -11.29 -2.74 0.93
N VAL A 174 -12.25 -3.60 1.33
CA VAL A 174 -13.58 -3.19 1.82
C VAL A 174 -13.45 -2.23 3.01
N LYS A 175 -12.73 -2.63 4.06
CA LYS A 175 -12.54 -1.81 5.28
C LYS A 175 -11.79 -0.50 5.02
N GLU A 176 -10.86 -0.47 4.08
CA GLU A 176 -10.19 0.78 3.68
C GLU A 176 -11.09 1.71 2.87
N ALA A 177 -11.95 1.17 1.99
CA ALA A 177 -12.90 1.95 1.22
C ALA A 177 -14.03 2.55 2.08
N GLN A 178 -14.61 1.75 2.98
CA GLN A 178 -15.61 2.21 3.96
C GLN A 178 -15.07 3.40 4.79
N LYS A 179 -13.83 3.30 5.30
CA LYS A 179 -13.17 4.37 6.08
C LYS A 179 -12.93 5.67 5.31
N LEU A 180 -12.94 5.63 3.97
CA LEU A 180 -12.71 6.78 3.10
C LEU A 180 -13.97 7.20 2.34
N ASN A 181 -15.13 6.59 2.64
CA ASN A 181 -16.39 6.79 1.94
C ASN A 181 -16.26 6.64 0.41
N ILE A 182 -15.43 5.68 -0.03
CA ILE A 182 -15.31 5.31 -1.45
C ILE A 182 -16.38 4.24 -1.72
N PRO A 183 -17.32 4.47 -2.66
CA PRO A 183 -18.39 3.52 -2.94
C PRO A 183 -17.85 2.19 -3.45
N ILE A 184 -18.42 1.10 -2.94
CA ILE A 184 -18.00 -0.27 -3.15
C ILE A 184 -19.04 -1.01 -3.99
N PHE A 185 -18.58 -1.50 -5.13
CA PHE A 185 -19.29 -2.44 -5.98
C PHE A 185 -18.62 -3.80 -5.77
N ALA A 186 -19.38 -4.88 -5.64
CA ALA A 186 -18.75 -6.20 -5.48
C ALA A 186 -19.59 -7.35 -6.03
N MET A 187 -18.89 -8.38 -6.50
CA MET A 187 -19.43 -9.73 -6.62
C MET A 187 -19.51 -10.35 -5.23
N VAL A 188 -20.71 -10.81 -4.84
CA VAL A 188 -21.01 -11.31 -3.50
C VAL A 188 -21.61 -12.72 -3.60
N ASP A 189 -20.85 -13.74 -3.20
CA ASP A 189 -21.36 -15.10 -3.01
C ASP A 189 -22.08 -15.20 -1.65
N THR A 190 -22.91 -16.22 -1.50
CA THR A 190 -23.67 -16.65 -0.33
C THR A 190 -22.90 -16.74 1.00
N ASN A 191 -21.57 -16.78 1.00
CA ASN A 191 -20.70 -16.76 2.18
C ASN A 191 -20.38 -15.33 2.69
N SER A 192 -20.56 -14.32 1.85
CA SER A 192 -20.15 -12.93 2.08
C SER A 192 -21.27 -12.11 2.73
N ASP A 193 -20.93 -10.97 3.33
CA ASP A 193 -21.96 -10.05 3.85
C ASP A 193 -22.33 -8.99 2.81
N PRO A 194 -23.59 -8.93 2.32
CA PRO A 194 -24.00 -7.93 1.36
C PRO A 194 -24.14 -6.52 1.95
N ARG A 195 -24.09 -6.36 3.29
CA ARG A 195 -24.21 -5.04 3.95
C ARG A 195 -22.93 -4.22 3.93
N ASP A 196 -21.79 -4.87 3.74
CA ASP A 196 -20.48 -4.21 3.69
C ASP A 196 -20.22 -3.49 2.36
N VAL A 197 -21.14 -3.61 1.39
CA VAL A 197 -21.02 -3.20 -0.01
C VAL A 197 -22.21 -2.33 -0.40
N ASP A 198 -21.97 -1.16 -1.01
CA ASP A 198 -23.07 -0.28 -1.47
C ASP A 198 -23.87 -0.90 -2.61
N PHE A 199 -23.17 -1.51 -3.58
CA PHE A 199 -23.74 -2.17 -4.75
C PHE A 199 -23.30 -3.65 -4.81
N ALA A 200 -23.98 -4.49 -4.02
CA ALA A 200 -23.79 -5.94 -4.03
C ALA A 200 -24.45 -6.58 -5.26
N VAL A 201 -23.65 -7.26 -6.09
CA VAL A 201 -24.12 -8.12 -7.20
C VAL A 201 -24.06 -9.58 -6.70
N PRO A 202 -25.20 -10.25 -6.45
CA PRO A 202 -25.21 -11.64 -6.00
C PRO A 202 -24.72 -12.58 -7.10
N SER A 203 -23.59 -13.24 -6.92
CA SER A 203 -22.95 -14.02 -8.00
C SER A 203 -21.90 -14.98 -7.46
N ASN A 204 -21.74 -16.13 -8.12
CA ASN A 204 -20.60 -17.04 -7.94
C ASN A 204 -19.25 -16.34 -8.21
N ASP A 205 -18.35 -16.31 -7.23
CA ASP A 205 -17.00 -15.75 -7.35
C ASP A 205 -15.87 -16.82 -7.42
N ASP A 206 -16.22 -18.11 -7.38
CA ASP A 206 -15.29 -19.24 -7.51
C ASP A 206 -15.10 -19.71 -8.96
N ALA A 207 -16.15 -19.59 -9.79
CA ALA A 207 -16.13 -20.04 -11.18
C ALA A 207 -15.61 -18.96 -12.13
N GLY A 208 -14.54 -19.27 -12.88
CA GLY A 208 -13.95 -18.35 -13.87
C GLY A 208 -14.96 -17.84 -14.90
N LYS A 209 -15.84 -18.70 -15.43
CA LYS A 209 -16.91 -18.29 -16.38
C LYS A 209 -17.91 -17.30 -15.78
N SER A 210 -18.24 -17.44 -14.49
CA SER A 210 -19.12 -16.52 -13.77
C SER A 210 -18.46 -15.15 -13.59
N ILE A 211 -17.18 -15.14 -13.18
CA ILE A 211 -16.38 -13.91 -13.10
C ILE A 211 -16.26 -13.26 -14.48
N GLU A 212 -16.04 -14.04 -15.54
CA GLU A 212 -15.90 -13.51 -16.89
C GLU A 212 -17.16 -12.78 -17.39
N ILE A 213 -18.34 -13.39 -17.29
CA ILE A 213 -19.59 -12.79 -17.78
C ILE A 213 -19.98 -11.53 -16.99
N ILE A 214 -19.77 -11.51 -15.67
CA ILE A 214 -20.03 -10.33 -14.84
C ILE A 214 -19.01 -9.22 -15.15
N MET A 215 -17.72 -9.56 -15.25
CA MET A 215 -16.67 -8.60 -15.60
C MET A 215 -16.84 -8.03 -17.01
N GLU A 216 -17.31 -8.82 -17.97
CA GLU A 216 -17.65 -8.37 -19.32
C GLU A 216 -18.77 -7.32 -19.30
N SER A 217 -19.88 -7.60 -18.59
CA SER A 217 -20.97 -6.63 -18.36
C SER A 217 -20.46 -5.30 -17.81
N VAL A 218 -19.67 -5.39 -16.73
CA VAL A 218 -19.19 -4.22 -15.98
C VAL A 218 -18.18 -3.43 -16.80
N THR A 219 -17.25 -4.11 -17.49
CA THR A 219 -16.26 -3.42 -18.34
C THR A 219 -16.89 -2.79 -19.57
N GLN A 220 -17.95 -3.39 -20.15
CA GLN A 220 -18.74 -2.78 -21.21
C GLN A 220 -19.47 -1.52 -20.73
N ALA A 221 -20.15 -1.56 -19.57
CA ALA A 221 -20.82 -0.39 -19.00
C ALA A 221 -19.84 0.77 -18.68
N VAL A 222 -18.64 0.44 -18.17
CA VAL A 222 -17.56 1.43 -17.94
C VAL A 222 -16.99 1.96 -19.25
N ALA A 223 -16.86 1.14 -20.29
CA ALA A 223 -16.43 1.58 -21.62
C ALA A 223 -17.43 2.56 -22.24
N GLU A 224 -18.74 2.27 -22.18
CA GLU A 224 -19.79 3.20 -22.63
C GLU A 224 -19.70 4.55 -21.90
N GLY A 225 -19.55 4.55 -20.57
CA GLY A 225 -19.40 5.78 -19.80
C GLY A 225 -18.13 6.58 -20.13
N LEU A 226 -17.04 5.90 -20.53
CA LEU A 226 -15.84 6.56 -21.06
C LEU A 226 -16.05 7.11 -22.47
N GLU A 227 -16.90 6.50 -23.30
CA GLU A 227 -17.23 6.98 -24.64
C GLU A 227 -18.18 8.18 -24.60
N GLU A 228 -19.20 8.17 -23.75
CA GLU A 228 -20.06 9.33 -23.48
C GLU A 228 -19.23 10.53 -23.01
N ARG A 229 -18.26 10.31 -22.12
CA ARG A 229 -17.32 11.36 -21.70
C ARG A 229 -16.44 11.88 -22.84
N LYS A 230 -16.06 11.03 -23.80
CA LYS A 230 -15.28 11.46 -24.97
C LYS A 230 -16.17 12.33 -25.85
N SER A 231 -17.38 11.90 -26.20
CA SER A 231 -18.29 12.63 -27.08
C SER A 231 -18.75 13.96 -26.47
N GLU A 232 -19.03 14.03 -25.17
CA GLU A 232 -19.28 15.28 -24.46
C GLU A 232 -18.10 16.26 -24.55
N LYS A 233 -16.86 15.76 -24.48
CA LYS A 233 -15.66 16.60 -24.61
C LYS A 233 -15.39 17.06 -26.04
N THR A 234 -15.77 16.29 -27.06
CA THR A 234 -15.66 16.75 -28.47
C THR A 234 -16.74 17.77 -28.78
N GLY A 235 -18.02 17.46 -28.51
CA GLY A 235 -19.14 18.38 -28.75
C GLY A 235 -19.15 19.61 -27.83
N GLY A 236 -18.38 19.59 -26.74
CA GLY A 236 -18.10 20.76 -25.92
C GLY A 236 -17.20 21.80 -26.61
N LYS A 237 -16.25 21.37 -27.46
CA LYS A 237 -15.36 22.29 -28.20
C LYS A 237 -16.11 23.08 -29.26
N ASP A 238 -17.00 22.43 -30.01
CA ASP A 238 -17.84 23.09 -31.02
C ASP A 238 -18.74 24.18 -30.42
N LYS A 239 -19.13 24.03 -29.14
CA LYS A 239 -19.88 25.04 -28.37
C LYS A 239 -19.01 26.17 -27.80
N GLU A 240 -17.70 25.96 -27.67
CA GLU A 240 -16.76 26.97 -27.20
C GLU A 240 -16.36 27.91 -28.36
N GLU A 241 -16.15 27.37 -29.57
CA GLU A 241 -15.98 28.17 -30.80
C GLU A 241 -17.25 28.97 -31.14
N ALA A 242 -18.44 28.38 -30.97
CA ALA A 242 -19.72 29.08 -31.16
C ALA A 242 -20.00 30.20 -30.13
N LYS A 243 -19.26 30.24 -29.00
CA LYS A 243 -19.30 31.36 -28.05
C LYS A 243 -18.23 32.42 -28.34
N ALA A 244 -17.04 32.01 -28.80
CA ALA A 244 -16.01 32.94 -29.24
C ALA A 244 -16.52 33.83 -30.41
N ALA A 245 -17.16 33.21 -31.42
CA ALA A 245 -17.70 33.90 -32.60
C ALA A 245 -18.90 34.84 -32.34
N LYS A 246 -19.40 34.96 -31.10
CA LYS A 246 -20.56 35.81 -30.74
C LYS A 246 -20.22 36.99 -29.83
N THR A 247 -18.94 37.27 -29.59
CA THR A 247 -18.51 38.34 -28.67
C THR A 247 -17.76 39.49 -29.36
N GLU A 248 -17.53 39.42 -30.68
CA GLU A 248 -16.88 40.47 -31.48
C GLU A 248 -17.86 41.30 -32.32
N GLU A 249 -18.82 42.00 -31.70
CA GLU A 249 -19.58 43.05 -32.41
C GLU A 249 -20.01 44.23 -31.51
N ALA A 250 -19.01 44.97 -30.99
CA ALA A 250 -18.99 46.43 -30.71
C ALA A 250 -20.05 47.07 -29.74
N PRO A 251 -19.89 48.34 -29.31
CA PRO A 251 -18.76 49.26 -29.49
C PRO A 251 -18.13 49.80 -28.17
N LYS A 252 -16.95 50.42 -28.31
CA LYS A 252 -16.26 51.22 -27.27
C LYS A 252 -17.01 52.52 -26.93
N LYS A 253 -16.79 53.02 -25.70
CA LYS A 253 -16.78 54.47 -25.41
C LYS A 253 -15.70 54.80 -24.38
N GLU A 254 -15.06 55.95 -24.55
CA GLU A 254 -13.96 56.49 -23.72
C GLU A 254 -14.53 57.17 -22.44
N GLU A 255 -13.80 57.62 -21.41
CA GLU A 255 -12.45 58.23 -21.32
C GLU A 255 -11.75 58.06 -19.93
N LYS A 256 -10.42 58.32 -19.89
CA LYS A 256 -9.55 58.92 -18.85
C LYS A 256 -9.60 58.41 -17.37
N LYS A 257 -8.51 58.01 -16.69
CA LYS A 257 -7.08 58.42 -16.54
C LYS A 257 -6.80 59.29 -15.29
N VAL A 258 -6.27 58.66 -14.23
CA VAL A 258 -5.26 59.14 -13.24
C VAL A 258 -4.61 57.85 -12.68
N GLU A 259 -3.37 57.43 -12.95
CA GLU A 259 -2.05 58.00 -12.64
C GLU A 259 -1.63 57.88 -11.16
N ALA A 260 -0.87 56.81 -10.81
CA ALA A 260 0.18 56.81 -9.78
C ALA A 260 0.98 55.47 -9.76
N ALA A 261 2.27 55.56 -9.99
CA ALA A 261 3.32 54.62 -9.57
C ALA A 261 4.46 55.49 -8.95
N PRO A 262 5.62 54.97 -8.47
CA PRO A 262 6.07 53.58 -8.31
C PRO A 262 6.77 53.29 -6.95
N LYS A 263 7.33 52.06 -6.82
CA LYS A 263 8.54 51.58 -6.08
C LYS A 263 8.24 50.25 -5.36
N ALA A 264 8.97 49.14 -5.52
CA ALA A 264 10.39 48.83 -5.80
C ALA A 264 11.29 48.76 -4.54
N ALA A 265 11.55 47.53 -4.10
CA ALA A 265 12.65 46.95 -3.31
C ALA A 265 12.22 45.48 -3.04
N GLU A 266 12.86 44.39 -3.45
CA GLU A 266 14.27 44.07 -3.65
C GLU A 266 15.09 44.11 -2.35
N GLU A 267 15.21 42.95 -1.67
CA GLU A 267 16.53 42.45 -1.24
C GLU A 267 16.55 40.94 -0.88
N LYS A 268 17.50 40.25 -1.48
CA LYS A 268 18.24 39.09 -0.93
C LYS A 268 19.67 39.63 -0.79
N PRO A 269 20.42 39.33 0.29
CA PRO A 269 21.28 38.13 0.27
C PRO A 269 21.41 37.52 1.70
N ALA A 270 22.30 36.57 2.06
CA ALA A 270 23.43 35.95 1.37
C ALA A 270 23.65 34.47 1.80
N LYS A 271 24.51 33.78 1.06
CA LYS A 271 25.13 32.51 1.47
C LYS A 271 26.12 32.75 2.62
N LYS A 272 26.38 31.71 3.42
CA LYS A 272 27.75 31.41 3.85
C LYS A 272 28.04 29.92 3.62
N ALA A 273 29.20 29.64 3.04
CA ALA A 273 29.74 28.31 2.85
C ALA A 273 31.09 28.26 3.57
N GLU A 274 31.43 27.09 4.11
CA GLU A 274 32.78 26.79 4.56
C GLU A 274 33.05 25.30 4.28
N ALA A 275 34.28 24.97 3.95
CA ALA A 275 34.62 23.69 3.31
C ALA A 275 35.99 23.18 3.74
N ALA A 276 36.11 21.84 3.73
CA ALA A 276 37.36 21.08 3.70
C ALA A 276 38.19 21.06 5.02
N PRO A 277 39.11 20.09 5.22
CA PRO A 277 39.61 19.11 4.24
C PRO A 277 39.57 17.61 4.60
N LYS A 278 39.88 16.81 3.59
CA LYS A 278 40.15 15.36 3.63
C LYS A 278 41.54 15.04 4.19
N LYS A 279 41.72 13.80 4.68
CA LYS A 279 42.87 12.90 4.46
C LYS A 279 42.32 11.46 4.44
N GLU A 280 42.31 10.74 3.32
CA GLU A 280 43.41 9.99 2.67
C GLU A 280 43.71 8.62 3.30
N GLU A 281 43.59 7.58 2.48
CA GLU A 281 43.95 6.18 2.76
C GLU A 281 45.46 5.95 2.63
N LYS A 282 46.00 4.98 3.39
CA LYS A 282 46.91 3.96 2.82
C LYS A 282 47.01 2.73 3.72
N ALA A 283 47.13 1.57 3.10
CA ALA A 283 47.26 0.27 3.75
C ALA A 283 48.69 -0.29 3.58
N ALA A 284 49.16 -1.06 4.57
CA ALA A 284 50.11 -2.16 4.42
C ALA A 284 50.16 -3.01 5.71
N GLU A 285 50.28 -4.33 5.56
CA GLU A 285 50.65 -5.29 6.62
C GLU A 285 52.17 -5.11 6.96
N GLU A 286 52.75 -5.50 8.09
CA GLU A 286 52.83 -6.88 8.64
C GLU A 286 53.13 -6.91 10.18
N LYS A 287 53.27 -8.12 10.76
CA LYS A 287 53.23 -8.49 12.21
C LYS A 287 54.64 -8.79 12.80
N PRO A 288 54.85 -9.21 14.09
CA PRO A 288 53.97 -9.25 15.30
C PRO A 288 54.60 -8.87 16.69
N ALA A 289 53.76 -8.87 17.75
CA ALA A 289 54.05 -9.02 19.21
C ALA A 289 54.73 -7.83 19.95
N LYS A 290 54.45 -7.46 21.22
CA LYS A 290 53.53 -7.83 22.34
C LYS A 290 53.62 -6.65 23.36
N LYS A 291 52.68 -6.26 24.23
CA LYS A 291 51.29 -6.65 24.63
C LYS A 291 50.53 -5.35 25.03
N GLU A 292 49.23 -5.26 24.73
CA GLU A 292 48.12 -5.01 25.69
C GLU A 292 46.80 -5.22 24.93
N ALA A 293 45.84 -5.95 25.49
CA ALA A 293 44.67 -6.42 24.76
C ALA A 293 43.40 -5.67 25.18
N LYS A 294 42.85 -4.85 24.28
CA LYS A 294 41.43 -4.48 24.36
C LYS A 294 40.59 -5.69 23.93
N ALA A 295 39.61 -6.05 24.73
CA ALA A 295 38.68 -7.13 24.43
C ALA A 295 37.84 -6.82 23.18
N LYS A 296 37.30 -7.85 22.54
CA LYS A 296 36.25 -7.67 21.53
C LYS A 296 34.95 -7.32 22.27
N PRO A 297 34.07 -6.48 21.68
CA PRO A 297 32.75 -6.23 22.27
C PRO A 297 31.93 -7.52 22.29
N ASP A 298 31.23 -7.74 23.41
CA ASP A 298 30.32 -8.86 23.60
C ASP A 298 28.90 -8.52 23.12
N ASP A 299 28.08 -9.55 22.91
CA ASP A 299 26.67 -9.38 22.58
C ASP A 299 25.83 -9.22 23.85
N LEU A 300 25.72 -7.97 24.33
CA LEU A 300 24.95 -7.62 25.52
C LEU A 300 23.44 -7.93 25.41
N THR A 301 22.90 -8.24 24.22
CA THR A 301 21.48 -8.61 24.06
C THR A 301 21.12 -9.99 24.62
N LYS A 302 22.12 -10.75 25.11
CA LYS A 302 21.93 -12.00 25.86
C LYS A 302 21.49 -11.80 27.32
N ILE A 303 21.50 -10.57 27.81
CA ILE A 303 21.03 -10.21 29.16
C ILE A 303 19.56 -9.81 29.06
N GLU A 304 18.71 -10.42 29.88
CA GLU A 304 17.28 -10.13 29.88
C GLU A 304 17.03 -8.69 30.35
N GLY A 305 16.25 -7.96 29.56
CA GLY A 305 16.01 -6.51 29.71
C GLY A 305 16.83 -5.63 28.77
N ILE A 306 17.96 -6.11 28.22
CA ILE A 306 18.80 -5.33 27.30
C ILE A 306 18.34 -5.50 25.86
N GLY A 307 17.47 -4.58 25.41
CA GLY A 307 17.12 -4.47 24.00
C GLY A 307 18.27 -3.92 23.12
N PRO A 308 18.24 -4.09 21.78
CA PRO A 308 19.33 -3.67 20.89
C PRO A 308 19.77 -2.21 21.02
N LYS A 309 18.83 -1.29 21.30
CA LYS A 309 19.14 0.14 21.53
C LYS A 309 19.82 0.41 22.87
N ALA A 310 19.53 -0.40 23.90
CA ALA A 310 20.22 -0.31 25.18
C ALA A 310 21.66 -0.84 25.04
N ALA A 311 21.85 -1.97 24.36
CA ALA A 311 23.17 -2.49 24.03
C ALA A 311 24.02 -1.49 23.23
N GLU A 312 23.44 -0.83 22.22
CA GLU A 312 24.11 0.22 21.43
C GLU A 312 24.48 1.45 22.29
N ALA A 313 23.58 1.90 23.17
CA ALA A 313 23.83 3.01 24.10
C ALA A 313 24.93 2.71 25.13
N LEU A 314 24.98 1.48 25.66
CA LEU A 314 26.01 1.04 26.60
C LEU A 314 27.38 0.93 25.91
N ALA A 315 27.43 0.29 24.74
CA ALA A 315 28.67 0.18 23.96
C ALA A 315 29.22 1.54 23.53
N ALA A 316 28.36 2.50 23.19
CA ALA A 316 28.76 3.89 22.88
C ALA A 316 29.37 4.63 24.08
N ASN A 317 29.01 4.24 25.32
CA ASN A 317 29.50 4.83 26.56
C ASN A 317 30.60 3.98 27.25
N GLY A 318 31.23 3.05 26.52
CA GLY A 318 32.37 2.27 27.01
C GLY A 318 32.01 1.07 27.88
N VAL A 319 30.74 0.64 27.87
CA VAL A 319 30.26 -0.60 28.49
C VAL A 319 29.91 -1.57 27.36
N GLY A 320 30.93 -2.22 26.79
CA GLY A 320 30.81 -3.04 25.57
C GLY A 320 31.02 -4.54 25.78
N THR A 321 31.40 -4.97 26.98
CA THR A 321 31.67 -6.37 27.34
C THR A 321 30.88 -6.80 28.57
N PHE A 322 30.72 -8.11 28.77
CA PHE A 322 30.07 -8.63 29.98
C PHE A 322 30.85 -8.28 31.25
N ALA A 323 32.18 -8.19 31.19
CA ALA A 323 33.00 -7.76 32.32
C ALA A 323 32.76 -6.27 32.67
N GLU A 324 32.82 -5.37 31.67
CA GLU A 324 32.55 -3.94 31.89
C GLU A 324 31.14 -3.66 32.41
N LEU A 325 30.14 -4.48 32.05
CA LEU A 325 28.78 -4.36 32.56
C LEU A 325 28.59 -5.01 33.94
N ALA A 326 29.37 -6.05 34.28
CA ALA A 326 29.37 -6.65 35.61
C ALA A 326 30.00 -5.74 36.67
N ASP A 327 31.00 -4.94 36.27
CA ASP A 327 31.67 -3.94 37.12
C ASP A 327 30.96 -2.57 37.12
N ALA A 328 29.85 -2.41 36.40
CA ALA A 328 29.10 -1.15 36.31
C ALA A 328 27.97 -1.06 37.36
N ASP A 329 27.94 0.04 38.10
CA ASP A 329 26.83 0.34 39.02
C ASP A 329 25.51 0.55 38.29
N ALA A 330 24.42 -0.04 38.78
CA ALA A 330 23.10 0.05 38.16
C ALA A 330 22.60 1.51 38.00
N GLU A 331 22.93 2.40 38.95
CA GLU A 331 22.59 3.83 38.85
C GLU A 331 23.30 4.50 37.67
N LYS A 332 24.59 4.22 37.47
CA LYS A 332 25.39 4.73 36.35
C LYS A 332 24.91 4.18 35.00
N VAL A 333 24.52 2.90 34.96
CA VAL A 333 23.86 2.29 33.79
C VAL A 333 22.54 3.01 33.47
N LYS A 334 21.75 3.36 34.50
CA LYS A 334 20.48 4.09 34.34
C LYS A 334 20.66 5.52 33.84
N GLU A 335 21.70 6.20 34.31
CA GLU A 335 22.10 7.53 33.84
C GLU A 335 22.46 7.49 32.34
N ILE A 336 23.36 6.58 31.93
CA ILE A 336 23.75 6.36 30.53
C ILE A 336 22.55 6.12 29.61
N LEU A 337 21.60 5.28 30.03
CA LEU A 337 20.38 5.00 29.24
C LEU A 337 19.48 6.25 29.11
N THR A 338 19.36 7.03 30.19
CA THR A 338 18.52 8.23 30.25
C THR A 338 19.08 9.34 29.38
N GLU A 339 20.40 9.54 29.40
CA GLU A 339 21.11 10.48 28.52
C GLU A 339 21.04 10.05 27.04
N ALA A 340 21.17 8.76 26.76
CA ALA A 340 21.12 8.24 25.39
C ALA A 340 19.73 8.35 24.74
N SER A 341 18.65 8.15 25.50
CA SER A 341 17.29 8.40 25.01
C SER A 341 16.24 8.48 26.13
N SER A 342 15.35 9.46 26.05
CA SER A 342 14.13 9.50 26.87
C SER A 342 13.24 8.26 26.71
N THR A 343 13.39 7.49 25.63
CA THR A 343 12.68 6.22 25.44
C THR A 343 13.26 5.06 26.25
N LEU A 344 14.48 5.18 26.79
CA LEU A 344 15.17 4.14 27.57
C LEU A 344 15.09 4.39 29.09
N ALA A 345 14.70 5.59 29.53
CA ALA A 345 14.62 5.98 30.95
C ALA A 345 13.62 5.16 31.81
N HIS A 346 12.76 4.35 31.17
CA HIS A 346 11.82 3.45 31.84
C HIS A 346 12.39 2.05 32.12
N LEU A 347 13.59 1.74 31.63
CA LEU A 347 14.26 0.46 31.88
C LEU A 347 14.85 0.43 33.29
N ASP A 348 14.79 -0.74 33.92
CA ASP A 348 15.42 -1.00 35.22
C ASP A 348 16.68 -1.86 35.02
N PRO A 349 17.89 -1.30 35.17
CA PRO A 349 19.14 -2.03 35.01
C PRO A 349 19.58 -2.78 36.27
N THR A 350 18.78 -2.83 37.34
CA THR A 350 19.20 -3.36 38.65
C THR A 350 19.70 -4.81 38.60
N SER A 351 19.18 -5.66 37.70
CA SER A 351 19.67 -7.04 37.51
C SER A 351 20.81 -7.20 36.51
N TRP A 352 21.09 -6.19 35.68
CA TRP A 352 21.99 -6.35 34.54
C TRP A 352 23.45 -6.65 34.96
N PRO A 353 24.03 -6.03 36.00
CA PRO A 353 25.37 -6.40 36.46
C PRO A 353 25.46 -7.84 37.00
N LYS A 354 24.40 -8.32 37.68
CA LYS A 354 24.32 -9.72 38.17
C LYS A 354 24.30 -10.72 37.01
N GLN A 355 23.45 -10.47 36.00
CA GLN A 355 23.39 -11.29 34.79
C GLN A 355 24.69 -11.22 33.98
N ALA A 356 25.27 -10.02 33.83
CA ALA A 356 26.54 -9.82 33.13
C ALA A 356 27.70 -10.57 33.80
N LYS A 357 27.72 -10.64 35.14
CA LYS A 357 28.71 -11.43 35.88
C LYS A 357 28.60 -12.92 35.57
N MET A 358 27.39 -13.49 35.57
CA MET A 358 27.19 -14.90 35.18
C MET A 358 27.61 -15.17 33.73
N ALA A 359 27.33 -14.23 32.82
CA ALA A 359 27.78 -14.32 31.42
C ALA A 359 29.31 -14.23 31.28
N ALA A 360 29.97 -13.35 32.03
CA ALA A 360 31.43 -13.18 32.05
C ALA A 360 32.15 -14.41 32.64
N ASP A 361 31.58 -15.01 33.70
CA ASP A 361 32.05 -16.26 34.31
C ASP A 361 31.76 -17.51 33.42
N GLY A 362 31.06 -17.34 32.30
CA GLY A 362 30.70 -18.42 31.37
C GLY A 362 29.60 -19.37 31.86
N LYS A 363 28.88 -18.99 32.93
CA LYS A 363 27.82 -19.77 33.59
C LYS A 363 26.48 -19.66 32.85
N TRP A 364 26.48 -20.02 31.56
CA TRP A 364 25.32 -19.84 30.67
C TRP A 364 24.09 -20.65 31.09
N ASP A 365 24.27 -21.84 31.66
CA ASP A 365 23.15 -22.68 32.13
C ASP A 365 22.51 -22.10 33.40
N GLU A 366 23.31 -21.66 34.38
CA GLU A 366 22.83 -20.97 35.59
C GLU A 366 22.13 -19.65 35.26
N LEU A 367 22.70 -18.86 34.33
CA LEU A 367 22.09 -17.62 33.85
C LEU A 367 20.72 -17.86 33.22
N LYS A 368 20.60 -18.93 32.42
CA LYS A 368 19.33 -19.27 31.77
C LYS A 368 18.27 -19.73 32.78
N GLU A 369 18.66 -20.58 33.74
CA GLU A 369 17.76 -20.98 34.83
C GLU A 369 17.32 -19.78 35.68
N TRP A 370 18.20 -18.80 35.89
CA TRP A 370 17.86 -17.54 36.56
C TRP A 370 16.85 -16.71 35.73
N GLN A 371 17.10 -16.52 34.44
CA GLN A 371 16.19 -15.82 33.51
C GLN A 371 14.81 -16.49 33.41
N ASP A 372 14.74 -17.81 33.27
CA ASP A 372 13.48 -18.57 33.18
C ASP A 372 12.63 -18.45 34.47
N ASN A 373 13.25 -18.14 35.63
CA ASN A 373 12.56 -17.93 36.91
C ASN A 373 12.20 -16.45 37.19
N VAL A 374 12.92 -15.48 36.63
CA VAL A 374 12.80 -14.04 36.96
C VAL A 374 12.15 -13.26 35.81
N LYS A 375 10.82 -13.17 35.81
CA LYS A 375 10.06 -12.48 34.75
C LYS A 375 10.46 -11.00 34.59
N GLY A 376 11.18 -10.68 33.51
CA GLY A 376 11.49 -9.31 33.12
C GLY A 376 12.70 -8.72 33.85
N GLY A 377 13.54 -9.54 34.47
CA GLY A 377 14.82 -9.09 35.03
C GLY A 377 14.72 -8.18 36.27
N VAL A 378 13.71 -8.37 37.13
CA VAL A 378 13.61 -7.73 38.45
C VAL A 378 13.45 -8.83 39.49
N GLU A 379 14.31 -8.84 40.52
CA GLU A 379 14.28 -9.83 41.64
C GLU A 379 12.99 -9.78 42.48
#